data_AF-A0A6L4AVX6-F1
#
_entry.id   AF-A0A6L4AVX6-F1
#
_cell.length_a   1.000
_cell.length_b   1.000
_cell.length_c   1.000
_cell.angle_alpha   90.00
_cell.angle_beta   90.00
_cell.angle_gamma   90.00
#
_symmetry.space_group_name_H-M   'P 1'
#
loop_
_entity.id
_entity.type
_entity.pdbx_description
1 polymer ?
#
loop_
_entity_poly.entity_id
_entity_poly.type
_entity_poly.pdbx_seq_one_letter_code
_entity_poly.pdbx_strand_id
1 'polypeptide(L)'
;MPHHALYTHQYFDIKGSHARRPEAAIRWSEGLPAEWREQVVAPLYFDHYKEYLVKAARILGRDEDDQPCYCACCYVLEESPDPARPGSCRELAYAETLRAWRLRDGRWLIHRVIIRHGEQAKARGFFSLSPSMPR
;
A
#
# COMPACT_ATOMS: atom_id res chain seq x y z
N MET A 1 -17.46 4.42 -16.57
CA MET A 1 -17.37 4.55 -15.09
C MET A 1 -15.91 4.37 -14.70
N PRO A 2 -15.28 5.26 -13.91
CA PRO A 2 -13.86 5.10 -13.62
C PRO A 2 -13.70 4.01 -12.56
N HIS A 3 -13.34 2.79 -13.00
CA HIS A 3 -13.01 1.65 -12.13
C HIS A 3 -11.77 1.88 -11.24
N HIS A 4 -11.07 3.00 -11.40
CA HIS A 4 -9.89 3.38 -10.63
C HIS A 4 -10.12 3.46 -9.10
N ALA A 5 -11.33 3.79 -8.66
CA ALA A 5 -11.62 3.98 -7.24
C ALA A 5 -11.72 2.67 -6.43
N LEU A 6 -11.86 1.51 -7.09
CA LEU A 6 -12.18 0.25 -6.41
C LEU A 6 -10.95 -0.53 -5.92
N TYR A 7 -9.76 -0.24 -6.46
CA TYR A 7 -8.53 -1.01 -6.21
C TYR A 7 -7.45 -0.20 -5.52
N THR A 8 -7.75 1.08 -5.32
CA THR A 8 -6.87 2.02 -4.68
C THR A 8 -7.29 2.11 -3.22
N HIS A 9 -6.44 1.65 -2.29
CA HIS A 9 -6.71 1.83 -0.87
C HIS A 9 -6.98 3.32 -0.62
N GLN A 10 -7.95 3.65 0.24
CA GLN A 10 -8.46 5.01 0.46
C GLN A 10 -7.39 6.08 0.79
N TYR A 11 -6.16 5.65 1.13
CA TYR A 11 -5.01 6.52 1.42
C TYR A 11 -4.14 6.86 0.22
N PHE A 12 -4.19 6.06 -0.84
CA PHE A 12 -3.46 6.32 -2.08
C PHE A 12 -4.33 7.17 -2.99
N ASP A 13 -4.47 8.46 -2.69
CA ASP A 13 -4.93 9.37 -3.74
C ASP A 13 -3.86 9.32 -4.84
N ILE A 14 -4.17 8.76 -6.01
CA ILE A 14 -3.23 8.66 -7.14
C ILE A 14 -3.03 10.04 -7.80
N LYS A 15 -3.83 11.08 -7.48
CA LYS A 15 -3.67 12.43 -8.03
C LYS A 15 -2.40 13.13 -7.53
N GLY A 16 -1.51 13.48 -8.46
CA GLY A 16 -0.07 13.67 -8.27
C GLY A 16 0.38 14.79 -7.30
N SER A 17 1.41 14.47 -6.51
CA SER A 17 2.48 15.35 -6.00
C SER A 17 3.31 14.57 -4.97
N HIS A 18 4.64 14.75 -4.96
CA HIS A 18 5.45 14.43 -3.79
C HIS A 18 5.15 15.47 -2.71
N ALA A 19 4.50 15.06 -1.63
CA ALA A 19 4.17 15.95 -0.53
C ALA A 19 4.45 15.24 0.79
N ARG A 20 5.22 15.89 1.68
CA ARG A 20 5.31 15.46 3.07
C ARG A 20 3.94 15.66 3.71
N ARG A 21 3.38 14.61 4.29
CA ARG A 21 2.05 14.65 4.89
C ARG A 21 2.17 14.57 6.42
N PRO A 22 1.39 15.36 7.17
CA PRO A 22 1.33 15.24 8.63
C PRO A 22 0.66 13.91 9.01
N GLU A 23 0.91 13.44 10.23
CA GLU A 23 0.36 12.17 10.75
C GLU A 23 -1.15 12.05 10.58
N ALA A 24 -1.89 13.13 10.85
CA ALA A 24 -3.34 13.15 10.73
C ALA A 24 -3.86 12.84 9.30
N ALA A 25 -3.02 13.00 8.27
CA ALA A 25 -3.41 12.74 6.88
C ALA A 25 -3.26 11.27 6.47
N ILE A 26 -2.47 10.47 7.20
CA ILE A 26 -2.25 9.05 6.92
C ILE A 26 -2.66 8.25 8.16
N ARG A 27 -3.73 7.44 8.05
CA ARG A 27 -4.14 6.53 9.13
C ARG A 27 -3.22 5.31 9.20
N TRP A 28 -1.97 5.53 9.57
CA TRP A 28 -0.91 4.54 9.57
C TRP A 28 -1.22 3.32 10.46
N SER A 29 -1.98 3.52 11.54
CA SER A 29 -2.39 2.48 12.48
C SER A 29 -3.61 1.66 12.03
N GLU A 30 -4.25 2.03 10.91
CA GLU A 30 -5.37 1.28 10.38
C GLU A 30 -4.90 -0.10 9.88
N GLY A 31 -5.65 -1.15 10.22
CA GLY A 31 -5.31 -2.53 9.88
C GLY A 31 -4.21 -3.15 10.76
N LEU A 32 -3.66 -2.40 11.72
CA LEU A 32 -2.75 -2.94 12.73
C LEU A 32 -3.57 -3.66 13.83
N PRO A 33 -3.32 -4.97 14.09
CA PRO A 33 -4.00 -5.68 15.16
C PRO A 33 -3.68 -5.07 16.54
N ALA A 34 -4.64 -5.14 17.46
CA ALA A 34 -4.54 -4.47 18.76
C ALA A 34 -3.36 -4.98 19.59
N GLU A 35 -3.04 -6.27 19.50
CA GLU A 35 -1.93 -6.91 20.21
C GLU A 35 -0.54 -6.39 19.80
N TRP A 36 -0.42 -5.78 18.61
CA TRP A 36 0.82 -5.22 18.09
C TRP A 36 0.94 -3.72 18.30
N ARG A 37 -0.14 -3.03 18.71
CA ARG A 37 -0.19 -1.56 18.74
C ARG A 37 0.83 -0.92 19.67
N GLU A 38 1.09 -1.52 20.82
CA GLU A 38 2.12 -1.03 21.76
C GLU A 38 3.55 -1.40 21.34
N GLN A 39 3.69 -2.37 20.43
CA GLN A 39 4.97 -2.92 20.00
C GLN A 39 5.51 -2.24 18.74
N VAL A 40 4.74 -1.41 18.06
CA VAL A 40 5.17 -0.68 16.85
C VAL A 40 5.80 0.67 17.22
N VAL A 41 6.74 1.11 16.40
CA VAL A 41 7.28 2.46 16.46
C VAL A 41 6.36 3.39 15.67
N ALA A 42 5.85 4.44 16.32
CA ALA A 42 4.94 5.39 15.70
C ALA A 42 5.71 6.34 14.76
N PRO A 43 5.23 6.56 13.52
CA PRO A 43 5.80 7.55 12.60
C PRO A 43 5.43 8.98 13.02
N LEU A 44 6.41 9.89 12.95
CA LEU A 44 6.25 11.32 13.18
C LEU A 44 5.87 12.09 11.90
N TYR A 45 6.37 11.65 10.74
CA TYR A 45 6.08 12.26 9.45
C TYR A 45 6.22 11.26 8.31
N PHE A 46 5.69 11.64 7.14
CA PHE A 46 5.54 10.73 6.01
C PHE A 46 6.07 11.33 4.71
N ASP A 47 6.83 10.53 3.98
CA ASP A 47 7.21 10.79 2.59
C ASP A 47 6.31 9.98 1.65
N HIS A 48 5.74 10.63 0.63
CA HIS A 48 4.89 9.99 -0.37
C HIS A 48 5.57 10.01 -1.73
N TYR A 49 5.81 8.82 -2.27
CA TYR A 49 6.37 8.56 -3.58
C TYR A 49 5.29 7.98 -4.49
N LYS A 50 5.24 8.45 -5.73
CA LYS A 50 4.38 7.91 -6.76
C LYS A 50 5.25 7.58 -7.96
N GLU A 51 5.01 6.41 -8.52
CA GLU A 51 5.54 6.08 -9.83
C GLU A 51 4.51 6.52 -10.87
N TYR A 52 4.96 7.16 -11.94
CA TYR A 52 4.08 7.71 -12.98
C TYR A 52 3.98 6.77 -14.18
N LEU A 53 4.98 5.91 -14.38
CA LEU A 53 4.99 4.95 -15.48
C LEU A 53 4.11 3.72 -15.19
N VAL A 54 4.01 3.34 -13.91
CA VAL A 54 3.13 2.26 -13.43
C VAL A 54 2.19 2.80 -12.36
N LYS A 55 1.00 2.20 -12.22
CA LYS A 55 0.03 2.59 -11.19
C LYS A 55 0.50 2.08 -9.82
N ALA A 56 1.53 2.73 -9.28
CA ALA A 56 2.16 2.38 -8.04
C ALA A 56 2.40 3.61 -7.16
N ALA A 57 2.26 3.44 -5.85
CA ALA A 57 2.57 4.47 -4.87
C ALA A 57 3.16 3.83 -3.62
N ARG A 58 3.99 4.60 -2.92
CA ARG A 58 4.66 4.22 -1.68
C ARG A 58 4.63 5.37 -0.69
N ILE A 59 4.28 5.06 0.55
CA ILE A 59 4.35 5.97 1.69
C ILE A 59 5.37 5.39 2.67
N LEU A 60 6.31 6.22 3.12
CA LEU A 60 7.27 5.87 4.16
C LEU A 60 7.02 6.78 5.37
N GLY A 61 6.78 6.18 6.53
CA GLY A 61 6.75 6.91 7.80
C GLY A 61 8.08 6.77 8.53
N ARG A 62 8.51 7.86 9.18
CA ARG A 62 9.79 7.95 9.88
C ARG A 62 9.62 8.38 11.32
N ASP A 63 10.49 7.90 12.20
CA ASP A 63 10.51 8.27 13.61
C ASP A 63 11.44 9.46 13.91
N GLU A 64 11.77 9.67 15.19
CA GLU A 64 12.62 10.75 15.69
C GLU A 64 14.06 10.67 15.19
N ASP A 65 14.56 9.47 14.86
CA ASP A 65 15.91 9.23 14.37
C ASP A 65 15.99 9.22 12.84
N ASP A 66 14.94 9.71 12.15
CA ASP A 66 14.78 9.66 10.69
C ASP A 66 14.79 8.23 10.12
N GLN A 67 14.57 7.21 10.98
CA GLN A 67 14.57 5.82 10.57
C GLN A 67 13.18 5.41 10.03
N PRO A 68 13.12 4.60 8.96
CA PRO A 68 11.85 4.05 8.50
C PRO A 68 11.19 3.20 9.59
N CYS A 69 9.98 3.56 9.98
CA CYS A 69 9.18 2.84 10.97
C CYS A 69 7.81 2.39 10.42
N TYR A 70 7.40 2.93 9.28
CA TYR A 70 6.19 2.54 8.58
C TYR A 70 6.41 2.52 7.06
N CYS A 71 5.79 1.57 6.38
CA CYS A 71 5.81 1.49 4.92
C CYS A 71 4.42 1.05 4.43
N ALA A 72 3.87 1.78 3.46
CA ALA A 72 2.68 1.34 2.75
C ALA A 72 2.89 1.45 1.25
N CYS A 73 2.54 0.41 0.51
CA CYS A 73 2.68 0.36 -0.93
C CYS A 73 1.36 -0.08 -1.58
N CYS A 74 1.07 0.45 -2.76
CA CYS A 74 0.09 -0.14 -3.66
C CYS A 74 0.67 -0.30 -5.06
N TYR A 75 0.24 -1.34 -5.75
CA TYR A 75 0.61 -1.61 -7.12
C TYR A 75 -0.61 -2.18 -7.85
N VAL A 76 -0.89 -1.65 -9.04
CA VAL A 76 -1.98 -2.11 -9.90
C VAL A 76 -1.44 -2.34 -11.32
N LEU A 77 -1.72 -3.54 -11.84
CA LEU A 77 -1.44 -3.95 -13.20
C LEU A 77 -2.77 -4.27 -13.90
N GLU A 78 -2.99 -3.60 -15.03
CA GLU A 78 -4.13 -3.83 -15.90
C GLU A 78 -3.66 -4.50 -17.18
N GLU A 79 -4.45 -5.45 -17.68
CA GLU A 79 -4.28 -5.99 -19.01
C GLU A 79 -4.82 -5.00 -20.06
N SER A 80 -4.11 -4.93 -21.18
CA SER A 80 -4.56 -4.13 -22.31
C SER A 80 -5.82 -4.74 -22.92
N PRO A 81 -6.73 -3.92 -23.48
CA PRO A 81 -7.89 -4.43 -24.18
C PRO A 81 -7.45 -5.36 -25.30
N ASP A 82 -8.12 -6.50 -25.43
CA ASP A 82 -7.87 -7.43 -26.53
C ASP A 82 -8.22 -6.75 -27.87
N PRO A 83 -7.22 -6.51 -28.76
CA PRO A 83 -7.46 -5.85 -30.04
C PRO A 83 -8.32 -6.69 -30.99
N ALA A 84 -8.41 -8.01 -30.78
CA ALA A 84 -9.24 -8.89 -31.59
C ALA A 84 -10.72 -8.87 -31.17
N ARG A 85 -11.05 -8.29 -30.00
CA ARG A 85 -12.41 -8.22 -29.46
C ARG A 85 -12.91 -6.77 -29.41
N PRO A 86 -13.70 -6.31 -30.40
CA PRO A 86 -14.27 -4.97 -30.40
C PRO A 86 -15.08 -4.71 -29.11
N GLY A 87 -14.76 -3.63 -28.40
CA GLY A 87 -15.40 -3.28 -27.13
C GLY A 87 -14.78 -3.92 -25.89
N SER A 88 -13.63 -4.59 -26.01
CA SER A 88 -12.84 -5.00 -24.85
C SER A 88 -12.42 -3.78 -24.02
N CYS A 89 -12.47 -3.93 -22.70
CA CYS A 89 -12.01 -2.93 -21.75
C CYS A 89 -10.72 -3.40 -21.08
N ARG A 90 -10.01 -2.49 -20.41
CA ARG A 90 -8.90 -2.88 -19.53
C ARG A 90 -9.44 -3.68 -18.36
N GLU A 91 -8.83 -4.83 -18.10
CA GLU A 91 -9.18 -5.72 -17.00
C GLU A 91 -8.08 -5.74 -15.94
N LEU A 92 -8.44 -5.95 -14.68
CA LEU A 92 -7.47 -6.02 -13.58
C LEU A 92 -6.75 -7.38 -13.63
N ALA A 93 -5.48 -7.38 -14.04
CA ALA A 93 -4.65 -8.57 -14.00
C ALA A 93 -4.13 -8.84 -12.59
N TYR A 94 -3.65 -7.80 -11.92
CA TYR A 94 -3.05 -7.90 -10.59
C TYR A 94 -3.19 -6.59 -9.81
N ALA A 95 -3.52 -6.69 -8.53
CA ALA A 95 -3.33 -5.60 -7.59
C ALA A 95 -2.73 -6.12 -6.29
N GLU A 96 -1.86 -5.32 -5.68
CA GLU A 96 -1.29 -5.59 -4.39
C GLU A 96 -1.32 -4.34 -3.53
N THR A 97 -1.68 -4.53 -2.26
CA THR A 97 -1.47 -3.53 -1.23
C THR A 97 -0.69 -4.13 -0.08
N LEU A 98 0.24 -3.34 0.45
CA LEU A 98 1.08 -3.71 1.57
C LEU A 98 1.04 -2.58 2.60
N ARG A 99 0.98 -2.96 3.88
CA ARG A 99 1.31 -2.11 5.02
C ARG A 99 2.34 -2.83 5.86
N ALA A 100 3.31 -2.11 6.39
CA ALA A 100 4.30 -2.67 7.27
C ALA A 100 4.67 -1.69 8.36
N TRP A 101 4.87 -2.22 9.56
CA TRP A 101 5.22 -1.47 10.77
C TRP A 101 6.48 -2.06 11.35
N ARG A 102 7.44 -1.20 11.69
CA ARG A 102 8.62 -1.59 12.45
C ARG A 102 8.22 -1.79 13.90
N LEU A 103 8.53 -2.97 14.41
CA LEU A 103 8.40 -3.32 15.81
C LEU A 103 9.58 -2.76 16.60
N ARG A 104 9.40 -2.56 17.91
CA ARG A 104 10.43 -2.10 18.84
C ARG A 104 11.65 -3.01 18.89
N ASP A 105 11.49 -4.28 18.54
CA ASP A 105 12.58 -5.26 18.43
C ASP A 105 13.31 -5.24 17.07
N GLY A 106 12.95 -4.30 16.18
CA GLY A 106 13.56 -4.10 14.87
C GLY A 106 12.97 -4.95 13.73
N ARG A 107 12.12 -5.95 14.02
CA ARG A 107 11.41 -6.71 12.99
C ARG A 107 10.30 -5.86 12.36
N TRP A 108 9.79 -6.30 11.23
CA TRP A 108 8.71 -5.67 10.51
C TRP A 108 7.50 -6.59 10.48
N LEU A 109 6.39 -6.12 11.05
CA LEU A 109 5.08 -6.73 10.85
C LEU A 109 4.54 -6.25 9.52
N ILE A 110 4.23 -7.16 8.61
CA ILE A 110 3.78 -6.88 7.25
C ILE A 110 2.37 -7.43 7.10
N HIS A 111 1.44 -6.59 6.65
CA HIS A 111 0.14 -6.99 6.17
C HIS A 111 0.07 -6.82 4.66
N ARG A 112 -0.27 -7.88 3.93
CA ARG A 112 -0.32 -7.87 2.47
C ARG A 112 -1.65 -8.41 1.97
N VAL A 113 -2.24 -7.73 0.99
CA VAL A 113 -3.45 -8.15 0.27
C VAL A 113 -3.12 -8.22 -1.21
N ILE A 114 -3.46 -9.34 -1.84
CA ILE A 114 -3.23 -9.58 -3.27
C ILE A 114 -4.57 -9.90 -3.95
N ILE A 115 -4.81 -9.27 -5.09
CA ILE A 115 -5.94 -9.51 -5.98
C ILE A 115 -5.37 -9.98 -7.32
N ARG A 116 -5.90 -11.07 -7.86
CA ARG A 116 -5.51 -11.60 -9.18
C ARG A 116 -6.74 -11.72 -10.06
N HIS A 117 -6.61 -11.43 -11.35
CA HIS A 117 -7.66 -11.62 -12.36
C HIS A 117 -9.04 -11.06 -11.94
N GLY A 118 -9.06 -9.88 -11.31
CA GLY A 118 -10.30 -9.26 -10.85
C GLY A 118 -11.02 -9.98 -9.70
N GLU A 119 -10.47 -11.06 -9.12
CA GLU A 119 -11.13 -11.86 -8.07
C GLU A 119 -11.11 -11.19 -6.67
N GLN A 120 -11.62 -9.98 -6.58
CA GLN A 120 -11.61 -9.17 -5.36
C GLN A 120 -12.32 -9.87 -4.18
N ALA A 121 -13.39 -10.61 -4.44
CA ALA A 121 -14.13 -11.34 -3.40
C ALA A 121 -13.31 -12.45 -2.72
N LYS A 122 -12.22 -12.93 -3.35
CA LYS A 122 -11.31 -13.93 -2.79
C LYS A 122 -10.07 -13.31 -2.14
N ALA A 123 -9.87 -12.01 -2.29
CA ALA A 123 -8.72 -11.32 -1.73
C ALA A 123 -8.78 -11.37 -0.19
N ARG A 124 -7.79 -12.01 0.42
CA ARG A 124 -7.62 -12.05 1.87
C ARG A 124 -6.26 -11.49 2.22
N GLY A 125 -6.25 -10.61 3.21
CA GLY A 125 -5.02 -10.11 3.81
C GLY A 125 -4.36 -11.19 4.65
N PHE A 126 -3.03 -11.19 4.68
CA PHE A 126 -2.26 -12.02 5.60
C PHE A 126 -1.16 -11.21 6.26
N PHE A 127 -0.76 -11.64 7.45
CA PHE A 127 0.34 -11.06 8.20
C PHE A 127 1.59 -11.93 8.08
N SER A 128 2.76 -11.30 8.04
CA SER A 128 4.06 -11.94 8.14
C SER A 128 5.04 -11.08 8.93
N LEU A 129 6.10 -11.70 9.43
CA LEU A 129 7.22 -11.00 10.07
C LEU A 129 8.45 -11.06 9.18
N SER A 130 9.18 -9.96 9.09
CA SER A 130 10.43 -9.85 8.33
C SER A 130 11.51 -9.19 9.18
N PRO A 131 12.79 -9.59 9.06
CA PRO A 131 13.90 -8.88 9.73
C PRO A 131 14.22 -7.53 9.06
N SER A 132 13.66 -7.24 7.88
CA SER A 132 13.92 -6.01 7.14
C SER A 132 12.66 -5.39 6.54
N MET A 133 12.72 -4.09 6.27
CA MET A 133 11.64 -3.36 5.60
C MET A 133 11.33 -3.98 4.24
N PRO A 134 10.04 -4.19 3.89
CA PRO A 134 9.68 -4.66 2.56
C PRO A 134 10.12 -3.66 1.49
N ARG A 135 10.70 -4.20 0.40
CA ARG A 135 11.22 -3.43 -0.72
C ARG A 135 10.16 -3.22 -1.78
#